data_AF-D8TZ74-F1
#
_entry.id   AF-D8TZ74-F1
#
_cell.length_a   1.000
_cell.length_b   1.000
_cell.length_c   1.000
_cell.angle_alpha   90.00
_cell.angle_beta   90.00
_cell.angle_gamma   90.00
#
_symmetry.space_group_name_H-M   'P 1'
#
loop_
_entity.id
_entity.type
_entity.pdbx_description
1 polymer ?
#
loop_
_entity_poly.entity_id
_entity_poly.type
_entity_poly.pdbx_seq_one_letter_code
_entity_poly.pdbx_strand_id
1 'polypeptide(L)'
;MAFMYRFQGKLCCMPDGVEIVSAERAEFRLRSSDYSPVVYSLVLTDEGGRRLYGTCLTYLEPLPPIITCRHEHLIGAYGTRALCLVSKLPYLTTAEQVLRGLFSTVFLRGPSAPVADLLGALLRLPCPGETRREVDAG
;
A
#
# COMPACT_ATOMS: atom_id res chain seq x y z
N MET A 1 -9.21 12.36 -8.93
CA MET A 1 -8.22 11.52 -9.62
C MET A 1 -7.14 11.04 -8.64
N ALA A 2 -7.21 9.78 -8.17
CA ALA A 2 -6.13 9.16 -7.42
C ALA A 2 -5.05 8.70 -8.40
N PHE A 3 -3.79 9.05 -8.17
CA PHE A 3 -2.69 8.65 -9.03
C PHE A 3 -1.86 7.63 -8.26
N MET A 4 -1.82 6.39 -8.75
CA MET A 4 -0.85 5.40 -8.27
C MET A 4 0.51 5.75 -8.89
N TYR A 5 1.25 6.65 -8.24
CA TYR A 5 2.59 7.01 -8.69
C TYR A 5 3.53 5.82 -8.47
N ARG A 6 4.19 5.37 -9.53
CA ARG A 6 5.38 4.52 -9.43
C ARG A 6 6.54 5.40 -8.97
N PHE A 7 6.62 5.64 -7.66
CA PHE A 7 7.62 6.55 -7.08
C PHE A 7 9.04 6.01 -7.31
N GLN A 8 9.91 6.84 -7.89
CA GLN A 8 11.35 6.55 -8.01
C GLN A 8 12.11 6.73 -6.68
N GLY A 9 11.46 7.23 -5.62
CA GLY A 9 12.01 7.28 -4.26
C GLY A 9 11.58 6.09 -3.42
N LYS A 10 12.30 4.96 -3.49
CA LYS A 10 12.06 3.77 -2.64
C LYS A 10 12.07 4.09 -1.13
N LEU A 11 12.71 5.17 -0.72
CA LEU A 11 12.88 5.56 0.68
C LEU A 11 11.58 6.00 1.37
N CYS A 12 10.67 6.67 0.65
CA CYS A 12 9.50 7.27 1.29
C CYS A 12 8.45 6.22 1.70
N CYS A 13 8.39 5.09 1.00
CA CYS A 13 7.44 4.01 1.25
C CYS A 13 7.91 3.01 2.31
N MET A 14 9.11 3.19 2.86
CA MET A 14 9.72 2.33 3.89
C MET A 14 10.75 3.16 4.67
N PRO A 15 10.31 4.11 5.53
CA PRO A 15 11.24 4.99 6.25
C PRO A 15 12.20 4.22 7.17
N ASP A 16 11.71 3.12 7.76
CA ASP A 16 12.50 2.24 8.64
C ASP A 16 13.31 1.18 7.87
N GLY A 17 13.31 1.25 6.54
CA GLY A 17 13.96 0.25 5.69
C GLY A 17 13.19 -1.06 5.57
N VAL A 18 13.82 -2.07 4.96
CA VAL A 18 13.23 -3.39 4.73
C VAL A 18 13.77 -4.36 5.78
N GLU A 19 12.88 -4.89 6.61
CA GLU A 19 13.19 -6.02 7.47
C GLU A 19 13.14 -7.31 6.64
N ILE A 20 14.16 -8.15 6.76
CA ILE A 20 14.15 -9.52 6.25
C ILE A 20 14.09 -10.44 7.45
N VAL A 21 13.10 -11.32 7.48
CA VAL A 21 12.88 -12.29 8.56
C VAL A 21 12.96 -13.70 8.00
N SER A 22 13.56 -14.62 8.77
CA SER A 22 13.61 -16.04 8.42
C SER A 22 12.20 -16.65 8.37
N ALA A 23 12.07 -17.78 7.68
CA ALA A 23 10.80 -18.52 7.56
C ALA A 23 10.18 -18.79 8.94
N GLU A 24 10.96 -19.32 9.89
CA GLU A 24 10.52 -19.64 11.25
C GLU A 24 9.96 -18.42 11.98
N ARG A 25 10.65 -17.28 11.90
CA ARG A 25 10.24 -16.04 12.57
C ARG A 25 9.02 -15.42 11.89
N ALA A 26 8.93 -15.51 10.57
CA ALA A 26 7.77 -15.07 9.81
C ALA A 26 6.52 -15.89 10.16
N GLU A 27 6.64 -17.23 10.18
CA GLU A 27 5.54 -18.11 10.57
C GLU A 27 5.08 -17.86 11.99
N PHE A 28 6.02 -17.68 12.94
CA PHE A 28 5.67 -17.32 14.30
C PHE A 28 4.86 -16.03 14.38
N ARG A 29 5.32 -14.97 13.69
CA ARG A 29 4.60 -13.68 13.64
C ARG A 29 3.24 -13.83 12.97
N LEU A 30 3.14 -14.52 11.83
CA LEU A 30 1.89 -14.67 11.09
C LEU A 30 0.85 -15.53 11.85
N ARG A 31 1.31 -16.48 12.67
CA ARG A 31 0.44 -17.32 13.52
C ARG A 31 0.07 -16.63 14.81
N SER A 32 0.93 -15.78 15.37
CA SER A 32 0.53 -14.94 16.49
C SER A 32 -0.47 -13.90 15.95
N SER A 33 -1.58 -13.70 16.65
CA SER A 33 -2.56 -12.65 16.31
C SER A 33 -1.97 -11.23 16.36
N ASP A 34 -0.68 -11.10 16.67
CA ASP A 34 0.06 -9.85 16.78
C ASP A 34 0.47 -9.27 15.42
N TYR A 35 0.41 -10.06 14.33
CA TYR A 35 0.76 -9.54 13.02
C TYR A 35 -0.40 -8.80 12.37
N SER A 36 -0.52 -7.51 12.73
CA SER A 36 -1.38 -6.55 12.04
C SER A 36 -0.54 -5.68 11.10
N PRO A 37 -0.96 -5.47 9.85
CA PRO A 37 -0.28 -4.55 8.96
C PRO A 37 -0.25 -3.14 9.56
N VAL A 38 0.94 -2.52 9.56
CA VAL A 38 1.16 -1.19 10.13
C VAL A 38 0.81 -0.15 9.08
N VAL A 39 0.01 0.84 9.46
CA VAL A 39 -0.39 1.94 8.58
C VAL A 39 0.25 3.23 9.06
N TYR A 40 0.79 4.01 8.12
CA TYR A 40 1.34 5.33 8.41
C TYR A 40 1.05 6.28 7.24
N SER A 41 1.10 7.58 7.53
CA SER A 41 0.90 8.63 6.55
C SER A 41 2.17 9.46 6.39
N LEU A 42 2.36 9.98 5.19
CA LEU A 42 3.50 10.81 4.82
C LEU A 42 3.03 11.98 3.97
N VAL A 43 3.78 13.07 4.01
CA VAL A 43 3.54 14.24 3.16
C VAL A 43 4.80 14.47 2.35
N LEU A 44 4.65 14.48 1.04
CA LEU A 44 5.71 14.81 0.10
C LEU A 44 5.47 16.22 -0.40
N THR A 45 6.54 16.97 -0.57
CA THR A 45 6.49 18.33 -1.10
C THR A 45 7.27 18.35 -2.40
N ASP A 46 6.63 18.79 -3.48
CA ASP A 46 7.33 18.97 -4.75
C ASP A 46 8.14 20.28 -4.79
N GLU A 47 8.92 20.47 -5.84
CA GLU A 47 9.77 21.67 -6.01
C GLU A 47 8.97 22.98 -6.01
N GLY A 48 7.67 22.92 -6.32
CA GLY A 48 6.75 24.07 -6.30
C GLY A 48 6.07 24.29 -4.95
N GLY A 49 6.47 23.56 -3.90
CA GLY A 49 5.84 23.65 -2.57
C GLY A 49 4.47 22.98 -2.48
N ARG A 50 4.03 22.25 -3.51
CA ARG A 50 2.73 21.56 -3.49
C ARG A 50 2.86 20.27 -2.71
N ARG A 51 1.83 19.99 -1.92
CA ARG A 51 1.78 18.81 -1.04
C ARG A 51 1.12 17.63 -1.77
N LEU A 52 1.74 16.47 -1.62
CA LEU A 52 1.16 15.16 -1.91
C LEU A 52 1.03 14.39 -0.61
N TYR A 53 -0.16 13.85 -0.38
CA TYR A 53 -0.49 13.06 0.79
C TYR A 53 -0.37 11.59 0.43
N GLY A 54 0.51 10.88 1.12
CA GLY A 54 0.67 9.44 1.02
C GLY A 54 0.13 8.75 2.26
N THR A 55 -0.54 7.63 2.06
CA THR A 55 -0.84 6.67 3.13
C THR A 55 -0.28 5.34 2.69
N CYS A 56 0.44 4.66 3.58
CA CYS A 56 1.10 3.40 3.30
C CYS A 56 0.73 2.36 4.35
N LEU A 57 0.65 1.11 3.91
CA LEU A 57 0.39 -0.08 4.72
C LEU A 57 1.54 -1.06 4.50
N THR A 58 2.24 -1.46 5.56
CA THR A 58 3.32 -2.43 5.48
C THR A 58 2.88 -3.83 5.86
N TYR A 59 3.43 -4.81 5.16
CA TYR A 59 3.15 -6.22 5.35
C TYR A 59 4.37 -7.09 5.02
N LEU A 60 4.38 -8.34 5.47
CA LEU A 60 5.40 -9.33 5.18
C LEU A 60 4.97 -10.14 3.96
N GLU A 61 5.87 -10.28 3.01
CA GLU A 61 5.66 -11.07 1.80
C GLU A 61 6.82 -12.05 1.63
N PRO A 62 6.58 -13.29 1.17
CA PRO A 62 7.65 -14.21 0.81
C PRO A 62 8.63 -13.55 -0.18
N LEU A 63 9.93 -13.77 0.03
CA LEU A 63 10.92 -13.29 -0.92
C LEU A 63 10.76 -14.01 -2.27
N PRO A 64 10.87 -13.28 -3.40
CA PRO A 64 10.75 -13.90 -4.71
C PRO A 64 11.87 -14.92 -4.94
N PRO A 65 11.60 -16.03 -5.65
CA PRO A 65 12.56 -17.13 -5.82
C PRO A 65 13.91 -16.69 -6.39
N ILE A 66 13.94 -15.64 -7.23
CA ILE A 66 15.18 -15.12 -7.81
C ILE A 66 16.19 -14.62 -6.78
N ILE A 67 15.73 -14.15 -5.62
CA ILE A 67 16.59 -13.69 -4.53
C ILE A 67 17.11 -14.89 -3.74
N THR A 68 16.25 -15.87 -3.47
CA THR A 68 16.59 -17.06 -2.69
C THR A 68 17.55 -17.98 -3.45
N CYS A 69 17.45 -18.05 -4.79
CA CYS A 69 18.42 -18.78 -5.62
C CYS A 69 19.85 -18.24 -5.53
N ARG A 70 20.05 -16.98 -5.13
CA ARG A 70 21.39 -16.37 -4.98
C ARG A 70 21.92 -16.46 -3.54
N HIS A 71 21.04 -16.74 -2.59
CA HIS A 71 21.34 -16.71 -1.16
C HIS A 71 20.53 -17.82 -0.47
N GLU A 72 21.12 -19.01 -0.35
CA GLU A 72 20.44 -20.19 0.22
C GLU A 72 19.91 -19.95 1.65
N HIS A 73 20.59 -19.12 2.44
CA HIS A 73 20.13 -18.75 3.78
C HIS A 73 18.84 -17.91 3.80
N LEU A 74 18.37 -17.42 2.64
CA LEU A 74 17.12 -16.69 2.49
C LEU A 74 15.97 -17.57 1.97
N ILE A 75 16.17 -18.87 1.81
CA ILE A 75 15.10 -19.79 1.38
C ILE A 75 13.94 -19.73 2.40
N GLY A 76 12.73 -19.46 1.88
CA GLY A 76 11.53 -19.31 2.70
C GLY A 76 11.46 -18.02 3.53
N ALA A 77 12.45 -17.12 3.44
CA ALA A 77 12.43 -15.86 4.16
C ALA A 77 11.35 -14.91 3.61
N TYR A 78 10.95 -13.97 4.46
CA TYR A 78 9.98 -12.93 4.15
C TYR A 78 10.66 -11.56 4.22
N GLY A 79 10.22 -10.66 3.36
CA GLY A 79 10.64 -9.26 3.37
C GLY A 79 9.47 -8.33 3.63
N THR A 80 9.72 -7.24 4.33
CA THR A 80 8.72 -6.19 4.47
C THR A 80 8.47 -5.49 3.13
N ARG A 81 7.20 -5.31 2.82
CA ARG A 81 6.65 -4.61 1.65
C ARG A 81 5.72 -3.51 2.11
N ALA A 82 5.44 -2.58 1.21
CA ALA A 82 4.47 -1.53 1.44
C ALA A 82 3.50 -1.41 0.26
N LEU A 83 2.23 -1.20 0.58
CA LEU A 83 1.21 -0.74 -0.35
C LEU A 83 0.91 0.72 -0.02
N CYS A 84 1.01 1.63 -1.00
CA CYS A 84 0.82 3.06 -0.76
C CYS A 84 -0.21 3.65 -1.72
N LEU A 85 -1.08 4.51 -1.18
CA LEU A 85 -1.94 5.40 -1.93
C LEU A 85 -1.39 6.82 -1.84
N VAL A 86 -1.32 7.51 -2.97
CA VAL A 86 -0.85 8.89 -3.05
C VAL A 86 -1.92 9.75 -3.68
N SER A 87 -2.19 10.91 -3.07
CA SER A 87 -3.25 11.82 -3.48
C SER A 87 -2.80 13.27 -3.32
N LYS A 88 -3.37 14.16 -4.13
CA LYS A 88 -3.25 15.62 -3.92
C LYS A 88 -4.18 16.13 -2.82
N LEU A 89 -5.13 15.30 -2.38
CA LEU A 89 -6.16 15.62 -1.41
C LEU A 89 -5.90 14.88 -0.09
N PRO A 90 -6.13 15.52 1.07
CA PRO A 90 -5.76 15.00 2.39
C PRO A 90 -6.75 13.94 2.94
N TYR A 91 -7.12 12.93 2.15
CA TYR A 91 -8.06 11.88 2.53
C TYR A 91 -7.41 10.72 3.29
N LEU A 92 -6.66 11.02 4.35
CA LEU A 92 -5.80 10.03 5.03
C LEU A 92 -6.60 8.84 5.61
N THR A 93 -7.72 9.12 6.30
CA THR A 93 -8.57 8.08 6.88
C THR A 93 -9.20 7.18 5.81
N THR A 94 -9.70 7.77 4.72
CA THR A 94 -10.28 7.01 3.61
C THR A 94 -9.20 6.16 2.92
N ALA A 95 -8.01 6.72 2.70
CA ALA A 95 -6.89 6.00 2.11
C ALA A 95 -6.46 4.81 2.98
N GLU A 96 -6.41 4.97 4.31
CA GLU A 96 -6.16 3.86 5.23
C GLU A 96 -7.22 2.76 5.10
N GLN A 97 -8.51 3.12 5.11
CA GLN A 97 -9.60 2.14 4.98
C GLN A 97 -9.51 1.37 3.66
N VAL A 98 -9.25 2.07 2.55
CA VAL A 98 -9.06 1.45 1.24
C VAL A 98 -7.85 0.52 1.24
N LEU A 99 -6.71 0.92 1.82
CA LEU A 99 -5.52 0.08 1.91
C LEU A 99 -5.76 -1.19 2.72
N ARG A 100 -6.44 -1.09 3.86
CA ARG A 100 -6.79 -2.26 4.68
C ARG A 100 -7.74 -3.21 3.94
N GLY A 101 -8.74 -2.64 3.26
CA GLY A 101 -9.68 -3.41 2.44
C GLY A 101 -8.97 -4.12 1.29
N LEU A 102 -8.09 -3.42 0.57
CA LEU A 102 -7.26 -3.99 -0.49
C LEU A 102 -6.35 -5.09 0.04
N PHE A 103 -5.66 -4.84 1.14
CA PHE A 103 -4.75 -5.81 1.75
C PHE A 103 -5.50 -7.10 2.10
N SER A 104 -6.63 -6.97 2.81
CA SER A 104 -7.47 -8.11 3.19
C SER A 104 -8.00 -8.88 1.97
N THR A 105 -8.49 -8.15 0.96
CA THR A 105 -9.09 -8.77 -0.24
C THR A 105 -8.04 -9.48 -1.09
N VAL A 106 -6.89 -8.84 -1.34
CA VAL A 106 -5.90 -9.37 -2.29
C VAL A 106 -4.98 -10.38 -1.61
N PHE A 107 -4.51 -10.11 -0.40
CA PHE A 107 -3.41 -10.86 0.21
C PHE A 107 -3.86 -11.84 1.30
N LEU A 108 -4.98 -11.60 2.00
CA LEU A 108 -5.48 -12.52 3.03
C LEU A 108 -6.52 -13.50 2.48
N ARG A 109 -7.49 -13.00 1.71
CA ARG A 109 -8.60 -13.81 1.20
C ARG A 109 -8.34 -14.40 -0.19
N GLY A 110 -7.39 -13.84 -0.91
CA GLY A 110 -7.23 -14.06 -2.34
C GLY A 110 -8.22 -13.20 -3.13
N PRO A 111 -7.79 -12.56 -4.22
CA PRO A 111 -8.62 -11.58 -4.90
C PRO A 111 -9.77 -12.27 -5.63
N SER A 112 -11.01 -11.76 -5.47
CA SER A 112 -12.20 -12.28 -6.16
C SER A 112 -12.28 -11.91 -7.65
N ALA A 113 -11.41 -11.00 -8.08
CA ALA A 113 -11.24 -10.55 -9.46
C ALA A 113 -9.75 -10.25 -9.72
N PRO A 114 -9.28 -10.13 -10.97
CA PRO A 114 -7.92 -9.70 -11.24
C PRO A 114 -7.57 -8.42 -10.46
N VAL A 115 -6.41 -8.39 -9.81
CA VAL A 115 -5.96 -7.23 -9.00
C VAL A 115 -5.98 -5.94 -9.82
N ALA A 116 -5.69 -6.03 -11.12
CA ALA A 116 -5.78 -4.92 -12.06
C ALA A 116 -7.20 -4.32 -12.14
N ASP A 117 -8.24 -5.14 -12.07
CA ASP A 117 -9.63 -4.68 -12.13
C ASP A 117 -10.05 -4.01 -10.82
N LEU A 118 -9.62 -4.56 -9.68
CA LEU A 118 -9.83 -3.95 -8.36
C LEU A 118 -9.16 -2.58 -8.27
N LEU A 119 -7.91 -2.48 -8.71
CA LEU A 119 -7.18 -1.21 -8.77
C LEU A 119 -7.84 -0.25 -9.78
N GLY A 120 -8.24 -0.74 -10.94
CA GLY A 120 -8.93 0.04 -11.96
C GLY A 120 -10.27 0.61 -11.47
N ALA A 121 -11.03 -0.15 -10.69
CA ALA A 121 -12.27 0.31 -10.07
C ALA A 121 -12.00 1.42 -9.04
N LEU A 122 -10.99 1.25 -8.19
CA LEU A 122 -10.61 2.27 -7.21
C LEU A 122 -10.16 3.59 -7.85
N LEU A 123 -9.40 3.53 -8.95
CA LEU A 123 -8.95 4.72 -9.67
C LEU A 123 -10.10 5.48 -10.34
N ARG A 124 -11.22 4.80 -10.64
CA ARG A 124 -12.42 5.39 -11.24
C ARG A 124 -13.39 5.96 -10.21
N LEU A 125 -13.16 5.75 -8.92
CA LEU A 125 -14.04 6.31 -7.89
C LEU A 125 -13.98 7.85 -7.93
N PRO A 126 -15.14 8.52 -7.89
CA PRO A 126 -15.18 9.98 -7.85
C PRO A 126 -14.49 10.48 -6.58
N CYS A 127 -13.83 11.63 -6.67
CA CYS A 127 -13.25 12.24 -5.47
C CYS A 127 -14.38 12.69 -4.54
N PRO A 128 -14.33 12.34 -3.23
CA PRO A 128 -15.34 12.79 -2.28
C PRO A 128 -15.25 14.31 -2.12
N GLY A 129 -16.07 15.04 -2.89
CA GLY A 129 -16.07 16.50 -2.97
C GLY A 129 -16.46 17.10 -4.32
N GLU A 130 -16.49 16.32 -5.41
CA GLU A 130 -16.92 16.84 -6.73
C GLU A 130 -18.45 16.76 -6.95
N THR A 131 -19.18 16.08 -6.08
CA THR A 131 -20.65 16.03 -6.13
C THR A 131 -21.25 17.25 -5.42
N ARG A 132 -21.35 18.38 -6.15
CA ARG A 132 -22.47 19.35 -6.15
C ARG A 132 -22.00 20.77 -6.52
N ARG A 133 -21.79 21.01 -7.82
CA ARG A 133 -22.00 22.33 -8.46
C ARG A 133 -22.48 22.16 -9.91
N GLU A 134 -23.71 21.68 -10.05
CA GLU A 134 -24.58 21.73 -11.24
C GLU A 134 -25.97 21.47 -10.65
N VAL A 135 -27.03 22.30 -10.75
CA VAL A 135 -27.37 23.47 -11.55
C VAL A 135 -28.35 24.30 -10.69
N ASP A 136 -28.06 25.58 -10.43
CA ASP A 136 -29.08 26.60 -10.14
C ASP A 136 -28.89 27.68 -11.22
N ALA A 137 -29.54 27.44 -12.36
CA ALA A 137 -29.78 28.41 -13.40
C ALA A 137 -31.11 28.00 -14.07
N GLY A 138 -32.19 28.45 -13.46
CA GLY A 138 -33.57 28.33 -13.92
C GLY A 138 -34.44 29.30 -13.15
#